data_AF-E0NQX5-F1
#
_entry.id   AF-E0NQX5-F1
#
_cell.length_a   1.000
_cell.length_b   1.000
_cell.length_c   1.000
_cell.angle_alpha   90.00
_cell.angle_beta   90.00
_cell.angle_gamma   90.00
#
_symmetry.space_group_name_H-M   'P 1'
#
loop_
_entity.id
_entity.type
_entity.pdbx_description
1 polymer ?
#
loop_
_entity_poly.entity_id
_entity_poly.type
_entity_poly.pdbx_seq_one_letter_code
_entity_poly.pdbx_strand_id
1 'polypeptide(L)' 'MMKKQRFLVYTEYVFDGVFDVVAESKEEARQKVLQNCGLVMGGSIHSTLPDDEINWAFDRHPNKRIDRITKV' A
#
# COMPACT_ATOMS: atom_id res chain seq x y z
N MET A 1 -39.39 -9.47 -1.81
CA MET A 1 -38.05 -9.05 -1.35
C MET A 1 -37.04 -9.38 -2.43
N MET A 2 -36.11 -8.48 -2.77
CA MET A 2 -35.05 -8.80 -3.74
C MET A 2 -34.04 -9.75 -3.11
N LYS A 3 -33.59 -10.73 -3.89
CA LYS A 3 -32.61 -11.73 -3.47
C LYS A 3 -31.20 -11.12 -3.55
N LYS A 4 -30.42 -11.17 -2.47
CA LYS A 4 -29.01 -10.74 -2.50
C LYS A 4 -28.22 -11.60 -3.49
N GLN A 5 -27.27 -10.98 -4.20
CA GLN A 5 -26.35 -11.63 -5.13
C GLN A 5 -24.92 -11.42 -4.64
N ARG A 6 -24.03 -12.37 -4.95
CA ARG A 6 -22.61 -12.30 -4.59
C ARG A 6 -21.82 -11.70 -5.75
N PHE A 7 -20.95 -10.75 -5.45
CA PHE A 7 -20.05 -10.13 -6.41
C PHE A 7 -18.62 -10.24 -5.92
N LEU A 8 -17.68 -10.44 -6.85
CA LEU A 8 -16.25 -10.31 -6.58
C LEU A 8 -15.83 -8.91 -7.00
N VAL A 9 -15.32 -8.14 -6.04
CA VAL A 9 -14.84 -6.77 -6.27
C VAL A 9 -13.35 -6.78 -6.02
N TYR A 10 -12.57 -6.57 -7.07
CA TYR A 10 -11.12 -6.43 -6.98
C TYR A 10 -10.78 -5.01 -6.52
N THR A 11 -10.11 -4.89 -5.39
CA THR A 11 -9.80 -3.61 -4.74
C THR A 11 -8.31 -3.52 -4.46
N GLU A 12 -7.69 -2.39 -4.85
CA GLU A 12 -6.30 -2.08 -4.55
C GLU A 12 -6.23 -0.82 -3.68
N TYR A 13 -5.49 -0.89 -2.58
CA TYR A 13 -5.15 0.28 -1.76
C TYR A 13 -3.76 0.76 -2.17
N VAL A 14 -3.71 1.89 -2.87
CA VAL A 14 -2.45 2.50 -3.31
C VAL A 14 -2.04 3.59 -2.32
N PHE A 15 -0.82 3.48 -1.80
CA PHE A 15 -0.18 4.53 -1.00
C PHE A 15 0.96 5.13 -1.82
N ASP A 16 0.88 6.42 -2.11
CA ASP A 16 1.93 7.19 -2.76
C ASP A 16 2.46 8.31 -1.86
N GLY A 17 3.69 8.71 -2.11
CA GLY A 17 4.37 9.72 -1.30
C GLY A 17 5.80 9.95 -1.75
N VAL A 18 6.38 11.04 -1.26
CA VAL A 18 7.78 11.42 -1.54
C VAL A 18 8.55 11.44 -0.23
N PHE A 19 9.68 10.75 -0.20
CA PHE A 19 10.67 10.93 0.85
C PHE A 19 11.62 12.04 0.43
N ASP A 20 11.61 13.15 1.15
CA ASP A 20 12.65 14.18 1.05
C ASP A 20 13.87 13.71 1.86
N VAL A 21 14.96 13.36 1.18
CA VAL A 21 16.14 12.71 1.77
C VAL A 21 17.42 13.42 1.36
N VAL A 22 18.27 13.70 2.34
CA VAL A 22 19.62 14.22 2.11
C VAL A 22 20.56 13.07 1.79
N ALA A 23 21.24 13.12 0.64
CA ALA A 23 22.20 12.12 0.17
C ALA A 23 23.25 12.73 -0.77
N GLU A 24 24.42 12.12 -0.85
CA GLU A 24 25.54 12.50 -1.70
C GLU A 24 25.33 12.09 -3.17
N SER A 25 24.47 11.10 -3.43
CA SER A 25 24.14 10.63 -4.77
C SER A 25 22.69 10.13 -4.90
N LYS A 26 22.23 9.98 -6.15
CA LYS A 26 20.91 9.38 -6.44
C LYS A 26 20.85 7.92 -5.98
N GLU A 27 21.96 7.19 -6.16
CA GLU A 27 22.10 5.80 -5.75
C GLU A 27 22.03 5.67 -4.23
N GLU A 28 22.69 6.56 -3.48
CA GLU A 28 22.61 6.59 -2.02
C GLU A 28 21.20 6.98 -1.54
N ALA A 29 20.56 7.99 -2.14
CA ALA A 29 19.16 8.35 -1.84
C ALA A 29 18.23 7.13 -2.02
N ARG A 30 18.42 6.38 -3.11
CA ARG A 30 17.67 5.15 -3.38
C ARG A 30 17.94 4.09 -2.32
N GLN A 31 19.20 3.84 -1.94
CA GLN A 31 19.54 2.86 -0.91
C GLN A 31 18.99 3.24 0.47
N LYS A 32 19.07 4.52 0.85
CA LYS A 32 18.49 5.04 2.10
C LYS A 32 17.01 4.74 2.19
N VAL A 33 16.25 5.07 1.14
CA VAL A 33 14.80 4.77 1.09
C VAL A 33 14.56 3.27 1.07
N LEU A 34 15.33 2.48 0.32
CA LEU A 34 15.15 1.02 0.26
C LEU A 34 15.33 0.36 1.62
N GLN A 35 16.39 0.71 2.34
CA GLN A 35 16.82 0.03 3.56
C GLN A 35 16.17 0.58 4.83
N ASN A 36 15.87 1.88 4.89
CA ASN A 36 15.48 2.55 6.13
C ASN A 36 14.04 3.08 6.12
N CYS A 37 13.42 3.17 4.94
CA CYS A 37 12.03 3.61 4.83
C CYS A 37 11.15 2.40 4.49
N GLY A 38 10.11 2.18 5.28
CA GLY A 38 9.15 1.10 5.05
C GLY A 38 7.75 1.57 5.38
N LEU A 39 6.76 0.88 4.83
CA LEU A 39 5.37 1.05 5.25
C LEU A 39 5.10 0.05 6.36
N VAL A 40 4.84 0.55 7.57
CA VAL A 40 4.28 -0.28 8.64
C VAL A 40 2.76 -0.15 8.52
N MET A 41 2.10 -1.20 8.01
CA MET A 41 0.65 -1.32 8.04
C MET A 41 0.22 -1.63 9.48
N GLY A 42 0.26 -0.61 10.36
CA GLY A 42 -0.05 -0.72 11.78
C GLY A 42 -1.55 -0.64 12.10
N GLY A 43 -2.40 -0.38 11.09
CA GLY A 43 -3.85 -0.40 11.21
C GLY A 43 -4.43 -1.56 10.42
N SER A 44 -5.33 -2.33 11.04
CA SER A 44 -6.09 -3.37 10.35
C SER A 44 -6.90 -2.77 9.20
N ILE A 45 -6.90 -3.41 8.03
CA ILE A 45 -7.97 -3.19 7.03
C ILE A 45 -9.27 -3.54 7.74
N HIS A 46 -10.17 -2.57 7.86
CA HIS A 46 -11.45 -2.74 8.53
C HIS A 46 -12.59 -2.44 7.56
N SER A 47 -13.70 -3.14 7.76
CA SER A 47 -14.96 -2.90 7.08
C SER A 47 -16.01 -2.63 8.13
N THR A 48 -16.95 -1.74 7.84
CA THR A 48 -18.17 -1.53 8.64
C THR A 48 -19.32 -2.41 8.15
N LEU A 49 -19.11 -3.20 7.08
CA LEU A 49 -20.11 -4.14 6.58
C LEU A 49 -20.25 -5.34 7.54
N PRO A 50 -21.46 -5.90 7.66
CA PRO A 50 -21.69 -7.12 8.43
C PRO A 50 -20.82 -8.30 7.94
N ASP A 51 -20.42 -9.18 8.85
CA ASP A 51 -19.59 -10.36 8.56
C ASP A 51 -20.24 -11.31 7.53
N ASP A 52 -21.58 -11.35 7.44
CA ASP A 52 -22.31 -12.17 6.47
C ASP A 52 -22.36 -11.55 5.06
N GLU A 53 -21.95 -10.29 4.92
CA GLU A 53 -21.95 -9.55 3.65
C GLU A 53 -20.55 -9.42 3.02
N ILE A 54 -19.48 -9.61 3.79
CA ILE A 54 -18.11 -9.45 3.29
C ILE A 54 -17.20 -10.64 3.64
N ASN A 55 -16.45 -11.10 2.65
CA ASN A 55 -15.29 -11.96 2.83
C ASN A 55 -14.07 -11.24 2.25
N TRP A 56 -12.96 -11.19 2.99
CA TRP A 56 -11.78 -10.40 2.66
C TRP A 56 -10.56 -11.30 2.57
N ALA A 57 -9.83 -11.19 1.46
CA ALA A 57 -8.57 -11.88 1.23
C ALA A 57 -7.55 -10.85 0.73
N PHE A 58 -6.81 -10.25 1.68
CA PHE A 58 -5.72 -9.33 1.39
C PHE A 58 -4.39 -9.92 1.84
N ASP A 59 -3.37 -9.77 1.00
CA ASP A 59 -2.01 -10.09 1.39
C ASP A 59 -1.49 -9.05 2.39
N ARG A 60 -0.88 -9.53 3.48
CA ARG A 60 -0.36 -8.69 4.57
C ARG A 60 0.92 -7.92 4.20
N HIS A 61 1.47 -8.14 3.00
CA HIS A 61 2.79 -7.66 2.62
C HIS A 61 2.75 -6.99 1.23
N PRO A 62 2.61 -5.65 1.15
CA PRO A 62 2.66 -4.96 -0.13
C PRO A 62 4.07 -4.99 -0.75
N ASN A 63 4.15 -5.17 -2.06
CA ASN A 63 5.39 -5.07 -2.82
C ASN A 63 5.81 -3.59 -2.97
N LYS A 64 7.08 -3.29 -2.71
CA LYS A 64 7.63 -1.92 -2.82
C LYS A 64 8.16 -1.66 -4.24
N ARG A 65 7.60 -0.66 -4.95
CA ARG A 65 8.10 -0.21 -6.26
C ARG A 65 8.65 1.22 -6.15
N ILE A 66 9.90 1.43 -6.58
CA ILE A 66 10.52 2.76 -6.69
C ILE A 66 10.56 3.14 -8.16
N ASP A 67 9.97 4.29 -8.49
CA ASP A 67 9.78 4.75 -9.87
C ASP A 67 10.78 5.86 -10.26
N ARG A 68 10.39 7.15 -10.18
CA ARG A 68 11.17 8.28 -10.69
C ARG A 68 12.05 8.96 -9.62
N ILE A 69 13.34 9.14 -9.91
CA ILE A 69 14.28 9.91 -9.09
C ILE A 69 14.63 11.22 -9.80
N THR A 70 14.24 12.36 -9.23
CA THR A 70 14.51 13.70 -9.78
C THR A 70 15.50 14.44 -8.89
N LYS A 71 16.52 15.07 -9.48
CA LYS A 71 17.44 15.97 -8.77
C LYS A 71 16.82 17.36 -8.76
N VAL A 72 16.76 18.00 -7.59
CA VAL A 72 16.34 19.40 -7.44
C VAL A 72 17.53 20.33 -7.66
#